data_AF-A0A7C9CL12-F1
#
_entry.id   AF-A0A7C9CL12-F1
#
_cell.length_a   1.000
_cell.length_b   1.000
_cell.length_c   1.000
_cell.angle_alpha   90.00
_cell.angle_beta   90.00
_cell.angle_gamma   90.00
#
_symmetry.space_group_name_H-M   'P 1'
#
loop_
_entity.id
_entity.type
_entity.pdbx_description
1 polymer ?
#
loop_
_entity_poly.entity_id
_entity_poly.type
_entity_poly.pdbx_seq_one_letter_code
_entity_poly.pdbx_strand_id
1 'polypeptide(L)'
;TRRVNKGGMFALSLLEHKLRVPASKLGLPLEDAIRGELESIFLDKVIAKLGLCVSIYDIKSIDGGFILPNEGSPTYTVVFRMIMFRPYVGEIIAAKLKESNTNGLRRFAQLSTKCMPK
;
A
#
# COMPACT_ATOMS: atom_id res chain seq x y z
N THR A 1 8.48 2.17 -29.71
CA THR A 1 8.32 3.37 -28.86
C THR A 1 7.61 3.01 -27.56
N ARG A 2 8.36 2.67 -26.49
CA ARG A 2 7.78 2.39 -25.17
C ARG A 2 7.34 3.72 -24.55
N ARG A 3 6.02 3.97 -24.45
CA ARG A 3 5.48 5.04 -23.60
C ARG A 3 5.93 4.75 -22.17
N VAL A 4 6.98 5.42 -21.71
CA VAL A 4 7.17 5.62 -20.27
C VAL A 4 6.03 6.55 -19.89
N ASN A 5 4.95 5.98 -19.35
CA ASN A 5 3.94 6.78 -18.68
C ASN A 5 4.72 7.56 -17.61
N LYS A 6 4.88 8.87 -17.80
CA LYS A 6 5.36 9.78 -16.76
C LYS A 6 4.25 9.83 -15.71
N GLY A 7 4.15 8.77 -14.91
CA GLY A 7 3.23 8.69 -13.79
C GLY A 7 3.64 9.75 -12.77
N GLY A 8 2.67 10.52 -12.27
CA GLY A 8 2.92 11.48 -11.21
C GLY A 8 3.39 10.80 -9.91
N MET A 9 3.74 11.62 -8.92
CA MET A 9 4.21 11.28 -7.58
C MET A 9 3.55 10.05 -6.92
N PHE A 10 2.25 9.84 -7.17
CA PHE A 10 1.48 8.71 -6.69
C PHE A 10 1.10 7.79 -7.85
N ALA A 11 1.35 6.50 -7.68
CA ALA A 11 1.04 5.48 -8.66
C ALA A 11 0.16 4.38 -8.05
N LEU A 12 -0.87 3.95 -8.78
CA LEU A 12 -1.62 2.74 -8.45
C LEU A 12 -0.82 1.52 -8.93
N SER A 13 -0.47 0.64 -8.00
CA SER A 13 0.23 -0.61 -8.29
C SER A 13 -0.68 -1.80 -8.00
N LEU A 14 -0.82 -2.70 -8.97
CA LEU A 14 -1.53 -3.97 -8.80
C LEU A 14 -0.58 -4.98 -8.13
N LEU A 15 -1.00 -5.54 -7.01
CA LEU A 15 -0.23 -6.49 -6.21
C LEU A 15 -1.06 -7.74 -5.96
N GLU A 16 -0.37 -8.88 -5.95
CA GLU A 16 -0.92 -10.16 -5.51
C GLU A 16 -0.21 -10.56 -4.21
N HIS A 17 -0.98 -10.91 -3.19
CA HIS A 17 -0.45 -11.34 -1.92
C HIS A 17 -1.26 -12.50 -1.34
N LYS A 18 -0.56 -13.43 -0.70
CA LYS A 18 -1.18 -14.56 0.01
C LYS A 18 -1.12 -14.27 1.51
N LEU A 19 -2.28 -14.12 2.15
CA LEU A 19 -2.38 -13.85 3.58
C LEU A 19 -3.25 -14.89 4.28
N ARG A 20 -3.05 -15.00 5.59
CA ARG A 20 -3.88 -15.82 6.47
C ARG A 20 -4.76 -14.88 7.27
N VAL A 21 -6.06 -15.16 7.34
CA VAL A 21 -6.98 -14.37 8.14
C VAL A 21 -7.16 -15.08 9.48
N PRO A 22 -6.81 -14.44 10.63
CA PRO A 22 -6.98 -15.05 11.94
C PRO A 22 -8.44 -15.44 12.20
N ALA A 23 -8.66 -16.58 12.87
CA ALA A 23 -10.01 -17.06 13.22
C ALA A 23 -10.85 -16.01 13.97
N SER A 24 -10.21 -15.19 14.81
CA SER A 24 -10.85 -14.10 15.56
C SER A 24 -11.48 -13.02 14.66
N LYS A 25 -11.02 -12.87 13.41
CA LYS A 25 -11.52 -11.86 12.46
C LYS A 25 -12.53 -12.42 11.45
N LEU A 26 -12.87 -13.72 11.52
CA LEU A 26 -13.84 -14.35 10.63
C LEU A 26 -15.29 -13.90 10.86
N GLY A 27 -15.59 -13.27 12.00
CA GLY A 27 -16.90 -12.69 12.26
C GLY A 27 -17.14 -11.33 11.57
N LEU A 28 -16.11 -10.73 11.00
CA LEU A 28 -16.20 -9.48 10.23
C LEU A 28 -16.50 -9.79 8.75
N PRO A 29 -17.03 -8.82 7.98
CA PRO A 29 -17.10 -8.94 6.53
C PRO A 29 -15.71 -9.30 5.97
N LEU A 30 -15.65 -10.31 5.10
CA LEU A 30 -14.39 -10.87 4.60
C LEU A 30 -13.48 -9.79 4.00
N GLU A 31 -14.05 -8.85 3.26
CA GLU A 31 -13.30 -7.73 2.68
C GLU A 31 -12.65 -6.85 3.75
N ASP A 32 -13.34 -6.57 4.86
CA ASP A 32 -12.82 -5.73 5.94
C ASP A 32 -11.73 -6.45 6.72
N ALA A 33 -11.90 -7.75 6.96
CA ALA A 33 -10.89 -8.58 7.60
C ALA A 33 -9.60 -8.62 6.76
N ILE A 34 -9.72 -8.86 5.45
CA ILE A 34 -8.60 -8.88 4.51
C ILE A 34 -7.95 -7.49 4.40
N ARG A 35 -8.75 -6.43 4.28
CA ARG A 35 -8.26 -5.06 4.19
C ARG A 35 -7.42 -4.70 5.41
N GLY A 36 -7.90 -5.01 6.61
CA GLY A 36 -7.17 -4.73 7.85
C GLY A 36 -5.85 -5.50 7.97
N GLU A 37 -5.81 -6.77 7.53
CA GLU A 37 -4.56 -7.54 7.49
C GLU A 37 -3.58 -6.98 6.46
N LEU A 38 -4.04 -6.67 5.25
CA LEU A 38 -3.21 -6.06 4.22
C LEU A 38 -2.66 -4.70 4.66
N GLU A 39 -3.46 -3.88 5.33
CA GLU A 39 -3.01 -2.60 5.89
C GLU A 39 -1.91 -2.82 6.93
N SER A 40 -2.10 -3.75 7.87
CA SER A 40 -1.05 -4.07 8.85
C SER A 40 0.25 -4.58 8.21
N ILE A 41 0.14 -5.33 7.11
CA ILE A 41 1.29 -5.91 6.42
C ILE A 41 1.99 -4.90 5.51
N PHE A 42 1.27 -3.99 4.84
CA PHE A 42 1.87 -3.16 3.78
C PHE A 42 1.95 -1.67 4.11
N LEU A 43 1.12 -1.13 5.00
CA LEU A 43 1.13 0.30 5.32
C LEU A 43 2.52 0.71 5.85
N ASP A 44 2.99 1.89 5.43
CA ASP A 44 4.31 2.47 5.78
C ASP A 44 5.54 1.63 5.40
N LYS A 45 5.38 0.56 4.61
CA LYS A 45 6.51 -0.23 4.10
C LYS A 45 6.98 0.28 2.75
N VAL A 46 8.29 0.19 2.51
CA VAL A 46 8.90 0.52 1.22
C VAL A 46 9.15 -0.77 0.45
N ILE A 47 8.51 -0.90 -0.72
CA ILE A 47 8.75 -2.01 -1.63
C ILE A 47 9.74 -1.56 -2.71
N ALA A 48 10.82 -2.32 -2.86
CA ALA A 48 11.83 -2.05 -3.87
C ALA A 48 11.19 -1.93 -5.27
N LYS A 49 11.60 -0.93 -6.05
CA LYS A 49 11.09 -0.58 -7.39
C LYS A 49 9.65 -0.03 -7.45
N LEU A 50 8.82 -0.20 -6.42
CA LEU A 50 7.44 0.33 -6.40
C LEU A 50 7.33 1.64 -5.63
N GLY A 51 7.97 1.76 -4.45
CA GLY A 51 7.97 2.98 -3.63
C GLY A 51 7.44 2.75 -2.21
N LEU A 52 7.03 3.83 -1.55
CA LEU A 52 6.41 3.80 -0.23
C LEU A 52 4.92 3.47 -0.34
N CYS A 53 4.47 2.47 0.40
CA CYS A 53 3.07 2.10 0.52
C CYS A 53 2.30 3.13 1.36
N VAL A 54 1.31 3.79 0.76
CA VAL A 54 0.50 4.81 1.47
C VAL A 54 -0.80 4.22 2.00
N SER A 55 -1.62 3.64 1.12
CA SER A 55 -2.89 3.02 1.49
C SER A 55 -3.38 2.06 0.40
N ILE A 56 -4.27 1.15 0.78
CA ILE A 56 -4.99 0.29 -0.17
C ILE A 56 -6.03 1.14 -0.90
N TYR A 57 -6.19 0.91 -2.21
CA TYR A 57 -7.19 1.57 -3.04
C TYR A 57 -8.45 0.72 -3.14
N ASP A 58 -8.36 -0.46 -3.77
CA ASP A 58 -9.44 -1.43 -3.87
C ASP A 58 -8.91 -2.86 -3.92
N ILE A 59 -9.78 -3.82 -3.61
CA ILE A 59 -9.53 -5.25 -3.76
C ILE A 59 -10.22 -5.67 -5.07
N LYS A 60 -9.47 -6.31 -5.98
CA LYS A 60 -9.97 -6.73 -7.30
C LYS A 60 -10.55 -8.13 -7.29
N SER A 61 -9.86 -9.05 -6.63
CA SER A 61 -10.30 -10.42 -6.50
C SER A 61 -9.78 -11.01 -5.21
N ILE A 62 -10.60 -11.86 -4.61
CA ILE A 62 -10.27 -12.67 -3.45
C ILE A 62 -10.48 -14.11 -3.90
N ASP A 63 -9.42 -14.90 -3.84
CA ASP A 63 -9.44 -16.32 -4.16
C ASP A 63 -8.98 -17.12 -2.95
N GLY A 64 -9.47 -18.36 -2.82
CA GLY A 64 -9.11 -19.27 -1.75
C GLY A 64 -10.19 -19.46 -0.68
N GLY A 65 -9.79 -19.47 0.59
CA GLY A 65 -10.60 -19.96 1.71
C GLY A 65 -10.29 -21.41 2.11
N PHE A 66 -9.15 -21.95 1.68
CA PHE A 66 -8.70 -23.27 2.10
C PHE A 66 -8.00 -23.17 3.46
N ILE A 67 -8.29 -24.14 4.32
CA ILE A 67 -7.61 -24.31 5.60
C ILE A 67 -6.57 -25.41 5.38
N LEU A 68 -5.30 -25.04 5.49
CA LEU A 68 -4.22 -26.01 5.45
C LEU A 68 -4.32 -26.93 6.68
N PRO A 69 -4.17 -28.26 6.51
CA PRO A 69 -4.04 -29.15 7.65
C PRO A 69 -2.93 -28.63 8.58
N ASN A 70 -3.21 -28.56 9.88
CA ASN A 70 -2.34 -28.04 10.96
C ASN A 70 -2.31 -26.51 11.19
N GLU A 71 -2.92 -25.67 10.34
CA GLU A 71 -2.83 -24.20 10.47
C GLU A 71 -4.08 -23.55 11.07
N GLY A 72 -5.23 -24.22 11.01
CA GLY A 72 -6.49 -23.79 11.67
C GLY A 72 -7.10 -22.46 11.20
N SER A 73 -6.40 -21.69 10.36
CA SER A 73 -6.82 -20.40 9.82
C SER A 73 -6.93 -20.47 8.29
N PRO A 74 -7.99 -19.90 7.69
CA PRO A 74 -8.15 -19.90 6.24
C PRO A 74 -7.10 -19.00 5.58
N THR A 75 -6.57 -19.51 4.48
CA THR A 75 -5.61 -18.79 3.64
C THR A 75 -6.29 -18.25 2.39
N TYR A 76 -6.02 -16.99 2.07
CA TYR A 76 -6.58 -16.29 0.92
C TYR A 76 -5.46 -15.73 0.04
N THR A 77 -5.66 -15.82 -1.27
CA THR A 77 -4.86 -15.15 -2.28
C THR A 77 -5.65 -13.95 -2.76
N VAL A 78 -5.10 -12.75 -2.61
CA VAL A 78 -5.82 -11.51 -2.91
C VAL A 78 -5.05 -10.69 -3.93
N VAL A 79 -5.77 -10.17 -4.92
CA VAL A 79 -5.26 -9.22 -5.90
C VAL A 79 -5.89 -7.87 -5.59
N PHE A 80 -5.06 -6.86 -5.34
CA PHE A 80 -5.51 -5.55 -4.91
C PHE A 80 -4.67 -4.45 -5.57
N ARG A 81 -5.22 -3.23 -5.62
CA ARG A 81 -4.48 -2.05 -6.04
C ARG A 81 -4.10 -1.24 -4.81
N MET A 82 -2.85 -0.79 -4.77
CA MET A 82 -2.31 0.03 -3.69
C MET A 82 -1.79 1.36 -4.22
N ILE A 83 -1.98 2.42 -3.44
CA ILE A 83 -1.41 3.73 -3.70
C ILE A 83 0.04 3.73 -3.21
N MET A 84 0.96 3.84 -4.16
CA MET A 84 2.40 3.91 -3.92
C MET A 84 2.89 5.34 -4.13
N PHE A 85 3.65 5.87 -3.18
CA PHE A 85 4.38 7.12 -3.31
C PHE A 85 5.76 6.84 -3.89
N ARG A 86 6.00 7.35 -5.10
CA ARG A 86 7.23 7.17 -5.85
C ARG A 86 7.62 8.48 -6.54
N PRO A 87 8.26 9.41 -5.81
CA PRO A 87 8.71 10.66 -6.39
C PRO A 87 9.82 10.41 -7.40
N TYR A 88 9.89 11.24 -8.45
CA TYR A 88 10.94 11.17 -9.47
C TYR A 88 11.88 12.39 -9.42
N VAL A 89 13.07 12.23 -9.99
CA VAL A 89 14.06 13.33 -10.04
C VAL A 89 13.53 14.45 -10.93
N GLY A 90 13.43 15.66 -10.37
CA GLY A 90 12.85 16.83 -11.05
C GLY A 90 11.37 17.05 -10.78
N GLU A 91 10.74 16.26 -9.92
CA GLU A 91 9.37 16.50 -9.45
C GLU A 91 9.32 17.62 -8.39
N ILE A 92 8.32 18.50 -8.49
CA ILE A 92 8.11 19.59 -7.53
C ILE A 92 7.16 19.09 -6.43
N ILE A 93 7.66 19.02 -5.20
CA ILE A 93 6.91 18.54 -4.03
C ILE A 93 6.85 19.63 -2.98
N ALA A 94 5.65 19.92 -2.48
CA ALA A 94 5.46 20.78 -1.33
C ALA A 94 5.86 20.04 -0.04
N ALA A 95 6.81 20.58 0.71
CA ALA A 95 7.27 19.99 1.97
C ALA A 95 7.37 21.05 3.06
N LYS A 96 7.13 20.65 4.30
CA LYS A 96 7.30 21.52 5.47
C LYS A 96 8.75 21.43 5.95
N LEU A 97 9.32 22.56 6.36
CA LEU A 97 10.65 22.60 6.96
C LEU A 97 10.58 21.92 8.33
N LYS A 98 11.46 20.94 8.56
CA LYS A 98 11.60 20.29 9.86
C LYS A 98 12.69 20.98 10.67
N GLU A 99 13.90 20.99 10.11
CA GLU A 99 15.12 21.42 10.78
C GLU A 99 16.03 22.10 9.74
N SER A 100 16.79 23.10 10.19
CA SER A 100 17.83 23.76 9.40
C SER A 100 19.13 23.65 10.16
N ASN A 101 20.14 23.04 9.55
CA ASN A 101 21.47 22.93 10.14
C ASN A 101 22.54 23.35 9.13
N THR A 102 23.80 23.49 9.55
CA THR A 102 24.91 23.95 8.68
C THR A 102 25.13 23.02 7.48
N ASN A 103 24.77 21.73 7.59
CA ASN A 103 24.86 20.74 6.51
C ASN A 103 23.67 20.81 5.52
N GLY A 104 22.64 21.60 5.81
CA GLY A 104 21.49 21.79 4.92
C GLY A 104 20.14 21.80 5.61
N LEU A 105 19.09 21.80 4.78
CA LEU A 105 17.69 21.89 5.20
C LEU A 105 17.02 20.52 5.16
N ARG A 106 16.60 20.01 6.31
CA ARG A 106 15.79 18.79 6.41
C ARG A 106 14.32 19.16 6.28
N ARG A 107 13.67 18.63 5.25
CA ARG A 107 12.23 18.82 5.01
C ARG A 107 11.49 17.51 5.19
N PHE A 108 10.23 17.58 5.58
CA PHE A 108 9.33 16.43 5.59
C PHE A 108 8.11 16.73 4.70
N ALA A 109 7.73 15.76 3.87
CA ALA A 109 6.51 15.82 3.10
C ALA A 109 5.42 15.07 3.86
N GLN A 110 4.28 15.72 4.09
CA GLN A 110 3.12 15.07 4.69
C GLN A 110 2.28 14.48 3.56
N LEU A 111 2.27 13.15 3.43
CA LEU A 111 1.45 12.45 2.45
C LEU A 111 0.03 12.34 3.01
N SER A 112 -0.93 13.03 2.40
CA SER A 112 -2.34 12.91 2.77
C SER A 112 -3.14 12.35 1.60
N THR A 113 -3.81 11.23 1.84
CA THR A 113 -4.73 10.61 0.87
C THR A 113 -6.11 11.26 0.87
N LYS A 114 -6.35 12.30 1.70
CA LYS A 114 -7.65 13.00 1.82
C LYS A 114 -8.19 13.56 0.50
N CYS A 115 -7.34 13.75 -0.51
CA CYS A 115 -7.71 14.29 -1.82
C CYS A 115 -7.86 13.23 -2.93
N MET A 116 -7.72 11.93 -2.63
CA MET A 116 -7.91 10.87 -3.64
C MET A 116 -9.42 10.56 -3.77
N PRO A 117 -10.00 10.61 -4.98
CA PRO A 117 -11.39 10.21 -5.18
C PRO A 117 -11.55 8.73 -4.85
N LYS A 118 -12.52 8.42 -3.98
CA LYS A 118 -13.00 7.06 -3.74
C LYS A 118 -13.70 6.52 -4.98
#